data_AF-A0A1H6E4U2-F1
#
_entry.id   AF-A0A1H6E4U2-F1
#
_cell.length_a   1.000
_cell.length_b   1.000
_cell.length_c   1.000
_cell.angle_alpha   90.00
_cell.angle_beta   90.00
_cell.angle_gamma   90.00
#
_symmetry.space_group_name_H-M   'P 1'
#
loop_
_entity.id
_entity.type
_entity.pdbx_description
1 polymer ?
#
loop_
_entity_poly.entity_id
_entity_poly.type
_entity_poly.pdbx_seq_one_letter_code
_entity_poly.pdbx_strand_id
1 'polypeptide(L)'
;MTTVPALTERRSPWVVFTSSSDPWLASETAALVQRNGLVLRLDGREMRDPASVFRTFARELSFLGCFGHNWDALVDCLHDWHGPGHGDQDLAILIEHADDLLTSDFLGLFVSVLAQAAWNSNLRLDADGEPHEGRQRFAQHFLFLLDRTAPVAFTEKAARGRDVAVALSDGRLLVTLTDVDWPGGDPASAPWTAGPLSFADEEIRSGMTLTAIKSFRDQLGCSIHEGLDIVRSRSAFLRGEGAGN
;
A
#
# COMPACT_ATOMS: atom_id res chain seq x y z
N MET A 1 -6.60 -17.74 -0.31
CA MET A 1 -5.70 -17.52 -1.46
C MET A 1 -5.91 -16.09 -1.91
N THR A 2 -5.15 -15.17 -1.34
CA THR A 2 -5.01 -13.81 -1.85
C THR A 2 -4.50 -13.89 -3.28
N THR A 3 -5.17 -13.22 -4.21
CA THR A 3 -4.69 -13.11 -5.60
C THR A 3 -3.46 -12.21 -5.65
N VAL A 4 -2.48 -12.57 -6.48
CA VAL A 4 -1.34 -11.68 -6.77
C VAL A 4 -1.88 -10.33 -7.26
N PRO A 5 -1.43 -9.19 -6.70
CA PRO A 5 -1.91 -7.88 -7.14
C PRO A 5 -1.55 -7.64 -8.60
N ALA A 6 -2.42 -6.98 -9.35
CA ALA A 6 -2.16 -6.62 -10.74
C ALA A 6 -2.46 -5.14 -10.97
N LEU A 7 -1.50 -4.38 -11.52
CA LEU A 7 -1.59 -2.91 -11.62
C LEU A 7 -2.53 -2.43 -12.75
N THR A 8 -3.17 -3.37 -13.45
CA THR A 8 -4.08 -3.13 -14.58
C THR A 8 -5.52 -3.56 -14.27
N GLU A 9 -5.81 -3.88 -13.01
CA GLU A 9 -7.12 -4.32 -12.53
C GLU A 9 -7.71 -3.30 -11.55
N ARG A 10 -8.99 -2.99 -11.70
CA ARG A 10 -9.67 -1.97 -10.88
C ARG A 10 -10.17 -2.53 -9.54
N ARG A 11 -9.29 -3.23 -8.83
CA ARG A 11 -9.56 -3.88 -7.53
C ARG A 11 -8.37 -3.78 -6.61
N SER A 12 -8.63 -4.01 -5.33
CA SER A 12 -7.63 -4.10 -4.28
C SER A 12 -6.53 -5.14 -4.58
N PRO A 13 -5.31 -4.98 -4.04
CA PRO A 13 -4.92 -3.92 -3.11
C PRO A 13 -4.63 -2.56 -3.78
N TRP A 14 -4.93 -1.51 -3.03
CA TRP A 14 -4.78 -0.11 -3.44
C TRP A 14 -3.36 0.40 -3.26
N VAL A 15 -2.70 -0.06 -2.19
CA VAL A 15 -1.30 0.26 -1.88
C VAL A 15 -0.52 -1.04 -1.68
N VAL A 16 0.70 -1.11 -2.19
CA VAL A 16 1.62 -2.25 -2.02
C VAL A 16 2.98 -1.77 -1.57
N PHE A 17 3.53 -2.33 -0.49
CA PHE A 17 4.94 -2.23 -0.16
C PHE A 17 5.65 -3.48 -0.66
N THR A 18 6.70 -3.31 -1.46
CA THR A 18 7.55 -4.41 -1.93
C THR A 18 9.01 -3.96 -2.03
N SER A 19 9.93 -4.89 -2.24
CA SER A 19 11.31 -4.53 -2.55
C SER A 19 11.41 -3.86 -3.91
N SER A 20 12.28 -2.87 -4.06
CA SER A 20 12.66 -2.31 -5.37
C SER A 20 13.25 -3.37 -6.33
N SER A 21 13.64 -4.54 -5.81
CA SER A 21 14.14 -5.70 -6.57
C SER A 21 13.11 -6.80 -6.85
N ASP A 22 11.83 -6.67 -6.44
CA ASP A 22 10.79 -7.68 -6.66
C ASP A 22 10.51 -7.87 -8.17
N PRO A 23 10.72 -9.07 -8.76
CA PRO A 23 10.45 -9.33 -10.18
C PRO A 23 9.01 -9.05 -10.60
N TRP A 24 8.04 -9.13 -9.67
CA TRP A 24 6.64 -8.79 -9.91
C TRP A 24 6.48 -7.32 -10.34
N LEU A 25 7.23 -6.39 -9.72
CA LEU A 25 7.17 -4.95 -10.04
C LEU A 25 7.50 -4.68 -11.51
N ALA A 26 8.56 -5.32 -12.02
CA ALA A 26 9.00 -5.16 -13.41
C ALA A 26 7.98 -5.75 -14.41
N SER A 27 7.35 -6.87 -14.06
CA SER A 27 6.28 -7.48 -14.86
C SER A 27 5.06 -6.56 -14.94
N GLU A 28 4.55 -6.10 -13.80
CA GLU A 28 3.31 -5.32 -13.76
C GLU A 28 3.46 -3.92 -14.35
N THR A 29 4.58 -3.23 -14.09
CA THR A 29 4.83 -1.92 -14.71
C THR A 29 4.99 -2.03 -16.23
N ALA A 30 5.61 -3.11 -16.73
CA ALA A 30 5.68 -3.38 -18.17
C ALA A 30 4.29 -3.70 -18.77
N ALA A 31 3.47 -4.50 -18.08
CA ALA A 31 2.10 -4.81 -18.51
C ALA A 31 1.20 -3.57 -18.55
N LEU A 32 1.34 -2.68 -17.56
CA LEU A 32 0.63 -1.40 -17.48
C LEU A 32 1.00 -0.50 -18.67
N VAL A 33 2.29 -0.28 -18.93
CA VAL A 33 2.75 0.54 -20.05
C VAL A 33 2.34 -0.05 -21.41
N GLN A 34 2.38 -1.37 -21.57
CA GLN A 34 1.90 -2.05 -22.78
C GLN A 34 0.39 -1.81 -23.05
N ARG A 35 -0.40 -1.57 -22.01
CA ARG A 35 -1.83 -1.24 -22.09
C ARG A 35 -2.10 0.26 -22.17
N ASN A 36 -1.10 1.06 -22.54
CA ASN A 36 -1.15 2.53 -22.56
C ASN A 36 -1.44 3.14 -21.18
N GLY A 37 -1.02 2.48 -20.10
CA GLY A 37 -0.99 3.04 -18.76
C GLY A 37 0.29 3.84 -18.48
N LEU A 38 0.30 4.54 -17.35
CA LEU A 38 1.38 5.44 -16.91
C LEU A 38 2.04 4.95 -15.62
N VAL A 39 3.35 5.16 -15.52
CA VAL A 39 4.15 4.88 -14.34
C VAL A 39 4.87 6.16 -13.94
N LEU A 40 4.48 6.75 -12.81
CA LEU A 40 5.13 7.92 -12.22
C LEU A 40 6.03 7.48 -11.07
N ARG A 41 7.15 8.20 -10.86
CA ARG A 41 8.14 7.90 -9.82
C ARG A 41 8.38 9.13 -8.95
N LEU A 42 8.31 8.96 -7.63
CA LEU A 42 8.49 10.01 -6.63
C LEU A 42 9.58 9.55 -5.64
N ASP A 43 10.46 10.44 -5.20
CA ASP A 43 11.50 10.10 -4.22
C ASP A 43 10.98 10.24 -2.77
N GLY A 44 10.84 9.12 -2.06
CA GLY A 44 10.42 9.06 -0.66
C GLY A 44 11.37 9.80 0.29
N ARG A 45 12.64 10.03 -0.08
CA ARG A 45 13.62 10.79 0.73
C ARG A 45 13.35 12.29 0.76
N GLU A 46 12.53 12.80 -0.17
CA GLU A 46 11.99 14.16 -0.12
C GLU A 46 10.82 14.28 0.87
N MET A 47 10.09 13.19 1.12
CA MET A 47 8.83 13.14 1.87
C MET A 47 9.02 13.02 3.40
N ARG A 48 9.76 13.96 4.01
CA ARG A 48 10.12 13.92 5.45
C ARG A 48 9.02 14.43 6.38
N ASP A 49 8.11 15.22 5.84
CA ASP A 49 6.98 15.84 6.55
C ASP A 49 5.77 15.99 5.60
N PRO A 50 4.54 16.24 6.11
CA PRO A 50 3.36 16.37 5.25
C PRO A 50 3.47 17.46 4.17
N ALA A 51 4.08 18.62 4.48
CA ALA A 51 4.23 19.70 3.51
C ALA A 51 5.22 19.35 2.38
N SER A 52 6.21 18.49 2.67
CA SER A 52 7.12 17.92 1.66
C SER A 52 6.44 16.85 0.79
N VAL A 53 5.55 16.00 1.36
CA VAL A 53 4.69 15.08 0.60
C VAL A 53 3.84 15.87 -0.40
N PHE A 54 3.07 16.85 0.08
CA PHE A 54 2.19 17.67 -0.76
C PHE A 54 2.96 18.36 -1.90
N ARG A 55 4.16 18.87 -1.63
CA ARG A 55 5.02 19.51 -2.63
C ARG A 55 5.53 18.54 -3.68
N THR A 56 5.96 17.34 -3.26
CA THR A 56 6.47 16.30 -4.17
C THR A 56 5.36 15.81 -5.09
N PHE A 57 4.18 15.50 -4.54
CA PHE A 57 3.01 15.11 -5.33
C PHE A 57 2.59 16.22 -6.31
N ALA A 58 2.42 17.46 -5.83
CA ALA A 58 2.01 18.56 -6.70
C ALA A 58 2.99 18.82 -7.86
N ARG A 59 4.29 18.62 -7.63
CA ARG A 59 5.34 18.75 -8.64
C ARG A 59 5.30 17.61 -9.65
N GLU A 60 5.43 16.35 -9.20
CA GLU A 60 5.55 15.20 -10.10
C GLU A 60 4.25 14.88 -10.85
N LEU A 61 3.08 15.10 -10.21
CA LEU A 61 1.78 14.88 -10.84
C LEU A 61 1.24 16.14 -11.54
N SER A 62 1.98 17.26 -11.53
CA SER A 62 1.58 18.53 -12.14
C SER A 62 0.20 19.02 -11.68
N PHE A 63 -0.06 19.00 -10.37
CA PHE A 63 -1.31 19.52 -9.81
C PHE A 63 -1.48 21.02 -10.10
N LEU A 64 -2.73 21.45 -10.23
CA LEU A 64 -3.06 22.85 -10.49
C LEU A 64 -2.66 23.75 -9.30
N GLY A 65 -2.32 25.00 -9.58
CA GLY A 65 -1.87 25.98 -8.58
C GLY A 65 -2.89 26.37 -7.50
N CYS A 66 -4.12 25.82 -7.54
CA CYS A 66 -5.14 25.93 -6.51
C CYS A 66 -5.13 24.75 -5.51
N PHE A 67 -4.20 23.82 -5.62
CA PHE A 67 -4.06 22.68 -4.72
C PHE A 67 -3.96 23.12 -3.24
N GLY A 68 -4.82 22.56 -2.39
CA GLY A 68 -5.00 23.00 -1.00
C GLY A 68 -3.88 22.64 -0.01
N HIS A 69 -2.82 21.94 -0.46
CA HIS A 69 -1.67 21.53 0.37
C HIS A 69 -2.05 20.87 1.71
N ASN A 70 -3.04 19.98 1.68
CA ASN A 70 -3.51 19.19 2.82
C ASN A 70 -3.93 17.79 2.35
N TRP A 71 -4.26 16.91 3.29
CA TRP A 71 -4.56 15.49 3.01
C TRP A 71 -5.84 15.30 2.19
N ASP A 72 -6.91 16.03 2.50
CA ASP A 72 -8.19 15.93 1.79
C ASP A 72 -8.02 16.41 0.33
N ALA A 73 -7.36 17.56 0.14
CA ALA A 73 -7.01 18.06 -1.18
C ALA A 73 -6.08 17.12 -1.97
N LEU A 74 -5.29 16.28 -1.29
CA LEU A 74 -4.47 15.25 -1.94
C LEU A 74 -5.33 14.07 -2.42
N VAL A 75 -6.34 13.65 -1.66
CA VAL A 75 -7.35 12.68 -2.14
C VAL A 75 -8.05 13.22 -3.37
N ASP A 76 -8.54 14.46 -3.32
CA ASP A 76 -9.27 15.11 -4.43
C ASP A 76 -8.41 15.18 -5.70
N CYS A 77 -7.16 15.64 -5.60
CA CYS A 77 -6.27 15.80 -6.76
C CYS A 77 -5.72 14.48 -7.32
N LEU A 78 -5.71 13.41 -6.53
CA LEU A 78 -5.38 12.06 -7.00
C LEU A 78 -6.59 11.38 -7.66
N HIS A 79 -7.79 11.60 -7.13
CA HIS A 79 -9.04 11.11 -7.70
C HIS A 79 -9.37 11.81 -9.04
N ASP A 80 -9.37 13.13 -9.04
CA ASP A 80 -9.60 13.97 -10.23
C ASP A 80 -8.27 14.44 -10.82
N TRP A 81 -7.41 13.49 -11.18
CA TRP A 81 -6.07 13.82 -11.67
C TRP A 81 -6.08 14.35 -13.11
N HIS A 82 -5.79 15.65 -13.26
CA HIS A 82 -5.74 16.38 -14.54
C HIS A 82 -4.36 16.41 -15.22
N GLY A 83 -3.38 15.65 -14.73
CA GLY A 83 -2.01 15.66 -15.26
C GLY A 83 -1.87 15.05 -16.67
N PRO A 84 -0.62 14.91 -17.15
CA PRO A 84 -0.34 14.28 -18.44
C PRO A 84 -0.95 12.88 -18.51
N GLY A 85 -1.98 12.72 -19.35
CA GLY A 85 -2.76 11.48 -19.48
C GLY A 85 -4.27 11.62 -19.22
N HIS A 86 -4.72 12.80 -18.77
CA HIS A 86 -6.14 13.23 -18.75
C HIS A 86 -7.15 12.23 -18.15
N GLY A 87 -6.73 11.43 -17.17
CA GLY A 87 -7.62 10.54 -16.42
C GLY A 87 -8.20 9.37 -17.22
N ASP A 88 -7.70 9.06 -18.41
CA ASP A 88 -8.14 7.92 -19.25
C ASP A 88 -7.11 6.79 -19.33
N GLN A 89 -5.95 6.96 -18.68
CA GLN A 89 -4.88 5.97 -18.60
C GLN A 89 -4.83 5.37 -17.19
N ASP A 90 -4.73 4.04 -17.10
CA ASP A 90 -4.43 3.35 -15.84
C ASP A 90 -3.06 3.83 -15.31
N LEU A 91 -2.91 4.01 -13.99
CA LEU A 91 -1.80 4.73 -13.36
C LEU A 91 -1.20 3.96 -12.18
N ALA A 92 0.13 3.81 -12.18
CA ALA A 92 0.90 3.39 -11.01
C ALA A 92 1.83 4.52 -10.54
N ILE A 93 1.78 4.83 -9.24
CA ILE A 93 2.64 5.83 -8.60
C ILE A 93 3.61 5.10 -7.68
N LEU A 94 4.90 5.15 -8.02
CA LEU A 94 5.99 4.46 -7.33
C LEU A 94 6.72 5.46 -6.44
N ILE A 95 6.64 5.27 -5.13
CA ILE A 95 7.42 5.99 -4.13
C ILE A 95 8.71 5.21 -3.92
N GLU A 96 9.78 5.67 -4.56
CA GLU A 96 11.12 5.09 -4.46
C GLU A 96 11.77 5.42 -3.12
N HIS A 97 12.76 4.61 -2.69
CA HIS A 97 13.53 4.86 -1.47
C HIS A 97 12.65 5.06 -0.21
N ALA A 98 11.54 4.32 -0.14
CA ALA A 98 10.48 4.53 0.85
C ALA A 98 10.84 4.08 2.28
N ASP A 99 12.01 3.44 2.48
CA ASP A 99 12.51 2.97 3.76
C ASP A 99 12.44 4.03 4.88
N ASP A 100 12.85 5.26 4.58
CA ASP A 100 12.98 6.33 5.58
C ASP A 100 11.58 6.75 6.13
N LEU A 101 10.51 6.55 5.35
CA LEU A 101 9.12 6.83 5.75
C LEU A 101 8.62 5.94 6.91
N LEU A 102 9.30 4.82 7.21
CA LEU A 102 8.98 4.01 8.39
C LEU A 102 9.08 4.82 9.69
N THR A 103 9.98 5.82 9.72
CA THR A 103 10.17 6.69 10.89
C THR A 103 9.11 7.79 10.99
N SER A 104 8.51 8.21 9.88
CA SER A 104 7.52 9.30 9.78
C SER A 104 6.20 9.01 10.50
N ASP A 105 5.81 9.79 11.51
CA ASP A 105 4.58 9.56 12.29
C ASP A 105 3.29 9.61 11.47
N PHE A 106 3.28 10.38 10.38
CA PHE A 106 2.15 10.50 9.48
C PHE A 106 1.94 9.31 8.53
N LEU A 107 2.83 8.30 8.52
CA LEU A 107 2.79 7.20 7.54
C LEU A 107 1.42 6.49 7.47
N GLY A 108 0.81 6.16 8.60
CA GLY A 108 -0.49 5.47 8.61
C GLY A 108 -1.60 6.31 7.96
N LEU A 109 -1.62 7.63 8.24
CA LEU A 109 -2.53 8.57 7.59
C LEU A 109 -2.25 8.69 6.09
N PHE A 110 -0.99 8.76 5.68
CA PHE A 110 -0.60 8.84 4.28
C PHE A 110 -1.03 7.57 3.50
N VAL A 111 -0.82 6.38 4.07
CA VAL A 111 -1.29 5.12 3.48
C VAL A 111 -2.82 5.08 3.34
N SER A 112 -3.55 5.56 4.35
CA SER A 112 -5.02 5.68 4.33
C SER A 112 -5.49 6.62 3.22
N VAL A 113 -4.89 7.81 3.10
CA VAL A 113 -5.14 8.79 2.02
C VAL A 113 -4.90 8.19 0.63
N LEU A 114 -3.80 7.46 0.43
CA LEU A 114 -3.51 6.82 -0.85
C LEU A 114 -4.47 5.66 -1.17
N ALA A 115 -4.85 4.86 -0.16
CA ALA A 115 -5.84 3.81 -0.33
C ALA A 115 -7.23 4.37 -0.71
N GLN A 116 -7.65 5.45 -0.06
CA GLN A 116 -8.90 6.16 -0.36
C GLN A 116 -8.88 6.78 -1.77
N ALA A 117 -7.79 7.45 -2.15
CA ALA A 117 -7.66 8.07 -3.48
C ALA A 117 -7.69 7.04 -4.61
N ALA A 118 -6.98 5.90 -4.43
CA ALA A 118 -7.05 4.78 -5.35
C ALA A 118 -8.48 4.23 -5.41
N TRP A 119 -9.12 3.95 -4.28
CA TRP A 119 -10.49 3.44 -4.22
C TRP A 119 -11.48 4.35 -4.97
N ASN A 120 -11.45 5.66 -4.70
CA ASN A 120 -12.24 6.68 -5.43
C ASN A 120 -11.98 6.61 -6.94
N SER A 121 -10.73 6.48 -7.39
CA SER A 121 -10.34 6.45 -8.82
C SER A 121 -10.79 5.17 -9.53
N ASN A 122 -10.53 4.00 -8.92
CA ASN A 122 -10.81 2.69 -9.48
C ASN A 122 -12.31 2.45 -9.68
N LEU A 123 -13.12 3.00 -8.77
CA LEU A 123 -14.57 2.89 -8.78
C LEU A 123 -15.27 4.14 -9.35
N ARG A 124 -14.53 5.23 -9.67
CA ARG A 124 -15.03 6.61 -9.93
C ARG A 124 -16.33 6.90 -9.19
N LEU A 125 -16.20 6.93 -7.87
CA LEU A 125 -17.17 7.52 -6.96
C LEU A 125 -16.94 9.04 -6.95
N ASP A 126 -17.99 9.85 -6.85
CA ASP A 126 -17.88 11.28 -6.62
C ASP A 126 -17.59 11.60 -5.15
N ALA A 127 -17.61 12.89 -4.79
CA ALA A 127 -17.31 13.35 -3.43
C ALA A 127 -18.31 12.85 -2.37
N ASP A 128 -19.51 12.43 -2.78
CA ASP A 128 -20.54 11.86 -1.90
C ASP A 128 -20.46 10.31 -1.84
N GLY A 129 -19.59 9.70 -2.65
CA GLY A 129 -19.40 8.25 -2.72
C GLY A 129 -20.22 7.55 -3.81
N GLU A 130 -20.85 8.29 -4.73
CA GLU A 130 -21.78 7.74 -5.72
C GLU A 130 -21.13 7.55 -7.12
N PRO A 131 -21.48 6.49 -7.89
CA PRO A 131 -20.87 6.23 -9.20
C PRO A 131 -21.07 7.35 -10.23
N HIS A 132 -19.98 7.97 -10.70
CA HIS A 132 -20.04 9.09 -11.62
C HIS A 132 -20.14 8.65 -13.09
N GLU A 133 -21.31 8.83 -13.72
CA GLU A 133 -21.62 8.30 -15.06
C GLU A 133 -20.81 8.93 -16.22
N GLY A 134 -20.23 10.12 -16.05
CA GLY A 134 -19.65 10.91 -17.13
C GLY A 134 -18.19 10.62 -17.51
N ARG A 135 -17.49 9.70 -16.82
CA ARG A 135 -16.01 9.51 -16.93
C ARG A 135 -15.58 8.04 -16.80
N GLN A 136 -14.60 7.60 -17.60
CA GLN A 136 -14.38 6.19 -18.03
C GLN A 136 -14.02 5.10 -16.97
N ARG A 137 -13.68 5.45 -15.72
CA ARG A 137 -12.85 4.64 -14.76
C ARG A 137 -11.43 4.31 -15.26
N PHE A 138 -10.42 4.43 -14.40
CA PHE A 138 -9.03 4.02 -14.65
C PHE A 138 -8.48 3.31 -13.40
N ALA A 139 -7.58 2.36 -13.56
CA ALA A 139 -6.92 1.71 -12.42
C ALA A 139 -5.91 2.69 -11.80
N GLN A 140 -5.88 2.82 -10.49
CA GLN A 140 -4.89 3.62 -9.78
C GLN A 140 -4.32 2.82 -8.61
N HIS A 141 -2.99 2.67 -8.57
CA HIS A 141 -2.30 1.96 -7.50
C HIS A 141 -1.05 2.72 -7.03
N PHE A 142 -0.74 2.56 -5.75
CA PHE A 142 0.44 3.17 -5.12
C PHE A 142 1.42 2.09 -4.66
N LEU A 143 2.70 2.27 -4.95
CA LEU A 143 3.75 1.31 -4.62
C LEU A 143 4.85 1.98 -3.81
N PHE A 144 5.08 1.50 -2.59
CA PHE A 144 6.23 1.91 -1.77
C PHE A 144 7.37 0.92 -2.03
N LEU A 145 8.46 1.40 -2.63
CA LEU A 145 9.60 0.57 -3.00
C LEU A 145 10.69 0.67 -1.94
N LEU A 146 11.02 -0.47 -1.34
CA LEU A 146 11.96 -0.58 -0.24
C LEU A 146 13.30 -1.18 -0.71
N ASP A 147 14.40 -0.51 -0.38
CA ASP A 147 15.74 -0.91 -0.79
C ASP A 147 16.47 -1.77 0.27
N ARG A 148 16.16 -1.54 1.55
CA ARG A 148 16.87 -2.12 2.71
C ARG A 148 15.90 -2.80 3.69
N THR A 149 14.69 -2.27 3.83
CA THR A 149 13.70 -2.66 4.83
C THR A 149 12.72 -3.69 4.26
N ALA A 150 12.45 -4.76 5.01
CA ALA A 150 11.45 -5.75 4.61
C ALA A 150 10.01 -5.17 4.76
N PRO A 151 9.07 -5.44 3.82
CA PRO A 151 7.70 -4.90 3.88
C PRO A 151 6.95 -5.17 5.21
N VAL A 152 7.23 -6.30 5.87
CA VAL A 152 6.69 -6.65 7.20
C VAL A 152 7.00 -5.63 8.31
N ALA A 153 8.04 -4.81 8.15
CA ALA A 153 8.35 -3.74 9.10
C ALA A 153 7.29 -2.63 9.10
N PHE A 154 6.63 -2.42 7.95
CA PHE A 154 5.63 -1.37 7.77
C PHE A 154 4.25 -1.76 8.29
N THR A 155 3.97 -3.06 8.52
CA THR A 155 2.64 -3.59 8.85
C THR A 155 1.95 -2.81 9.97
N GLU A 156 2.61 -2.67 11.12
CA GLU A 156 2.00 -2.02 12.30
C GLU A 156 1.73 -0.53 12.10
N LYS A 157 2.53 0.16 11.26
CA LYS A 157 2.42 1.62 11.08
C LYS A 157 1.47 1.97 9.93
N ALA A 158 1.43 1.16 8.88
CA ALA A 158 0.42 1.22 7.83
C ALA A 158 -0.98 0.94 8.40
N ALA A 159 -1.13 -0.11 9.23
CA ALA A 159 -2.41 -0.51 9.83
C ALA A 159 -2.94 0.45 10.93
N ARG A 160 -2.18 1.50 11.28
CA ARG A 160 -2.67 2.64 12.11
C ARG A 160 -3.41 3.70 11.30
N GLY A 161 -3.42 3.60 9.97
CA GLY A 161 -4.29 4.43 9.14
C GLY A 161 -5.76 4.23 9.51
N ARG A 162 -6.59 5.24 9.28
CA ARG A 162 -8.03 5.05 9.42
C ARG A 162 -8.53 4.19 8.25
N ASP A 163 -9.50 3.33 8.53
CA ASP A 163 -10.27 2.58 7.55
C ASP A 163 -9.43 1.70 6.60
N VAL A 164 -8.22 1.30 6.98
CA VAL A 164 -7.31 0.44 6.18
C VAL A 164 -7.06 -0.93 6.81
N ALA A 165 -7.15 -1.96 5.97
CA ALA A 165 -6.73 -3.32 6.28
C ALA A 165 -5.42 -3.59 5.53
N VAL A 166 -4.46 -4.23 6.20
CA VAL A 166 -3.20 -4.67 5.58
C VAL A 166 -3.30 -6.15 5.17
N ALA A 167 -2.25 -6.72 4.57
CA ALA A 167 -2.07 -8.18 4.43
C ALA A 167 -0.62 -8.49 4.08
N LEU A 168 -0.06 -9.62 4.54
CA LEU A 168 1.21 -10.13 4.01
C LEU A 168 0.97 -11.29 3.04
N SER A 169 1.51 -11.18 1.83
CA SER A 169 1.35 -12.17 0.76
C SER A 169 2.56 -12.12 -0.19
N ASP A 170 3.17 -13.28 -0.49
CA ASP A 170 4.39 -13.41 -1.29
C ASP A 170 5.55 -12.48 -0.86
N GLY A 171 5.65 -12.15 0.43
CA GLY A 171 6.65 -11.22 0.96
C GLY A 171 6.34 -9.72 0.76
N ARG A 172 5.21 -9.38 0.12
CA ARG A 172 4.70 -8.01 -0.04
C ARG A 172 3.73 -7.67 1.09
N LEU A 173 3.70 -6.40 1.50
CA LEU A 173 2.64 -5.87 2.37
C LEU A 173 1.60 -5.18 1.48
N LEU A 174 0.41 -5.75 1.43
CA LEU A 174 -0.73 -5.23 0.68
C LEU A 174 -1.57 -4.36 1.61
N VAL A 175 -2.26 -3.35 1.06
CA VAL A 175 -3.23 -2.52 1.81
C VAL A 175 -4.49 -2.30 0.99
N THR A 176 -5.63 -2.40 1.66
CA THR A 176 -6.97 -2.10 1.15
C THR A 176 -7.77 -1.34 2.22
N LEU A 177 -9.05 -1.06 1.97
CA LEU A 177 -9.96 -0.48 2.96
C LEU A 177 -10.63 -1.57 3.82
N THR A 178 -10.88 -1.30 5.11
CA THR A 178 -11.47 -2.26 6.07
C THR A 178 -12.95 -2.51 5.88
N ASP A 179 -13.69 -1.50 5.44
CA ASP A 179 -15.14 -1.50 5.52
C ASP A 179 -15.72 -2.26 4.31
N VAL A 180 -16.29 -3.41 4.63
CA VAL A 180 -16.78 -4.43 3.69
C VAL A 180 -18.12 -4.07 3.05
N ASP A 181 -18.82 -3.06 3.59
CA ASP A 181 -20.08 -2.58 3.02
C ASP A 181 -19.83 -1.57 1.88
N TRP A 182 -18.60 -1.09 1.69
CA TRP A 182 -18.22 -0.29 0.54
C TRP A 182 -17.88 -1.15 -0.68
N PRO A 183 -18.29 -0.75 -1.90
CA PRO A 183 -17.89 -1.44 -3.12
C PRO A 183 -16.36 -1.48 -3.20
N GLY A 184 -15.78 -2.62 -3.59
CA GLY A 184 -14.32 -2.77 -3.68
C GLY A 184 -13.58 -2.96 -2.36
N GLY A 185 -14.27 -2.98 -1.21
CA GLY A 185 -13.74 -3.67 -0.03
C GLY A 185 -13.46 -5.14 -0.38
N ASP A 186 -12.32 -5.68 0.06
CA ASP A 186 -11.95 -7.07 -0.24
C ASP A 186 -12.39 -8.00 0.90
N PRO A 187 -13.39 -8.87 0.70
CA PRO A 187 -13.81 -9.83 1.71
C PRO A 187 -12.72 -10.88 2.03
N ALA A 188 -11.65 -11.00 1.24
CA ALA A 188 -10.48 -11.81 1.58
C ALA A 188 -9.38 -11.04 2.38
N SER A 189 -9.48 -9.72 2.49
CA SER A 189 -8.57 -8.88 3.30
C SER A 189 -9.12 -8.61 4.71
N ALA A 190 -10.40 -8.87 4.95
CA ALA A 190 -10.98 -8.95 6.28
C ALA A 190 -10.76 -10.37 6.86
N PRO A 191 -9.76 -10.63 7.75
CA PRO A 191 -9.14 -9.68 8.67
C PRO A 191 -7.60 -9.79 8.80
N TRP A 192 -6.87 -8.72 8.44
CA TRP A 192 -5.59 -8.43 9.12
C TRP A 192 -5.76 -7.21 10.01
N THR A 193 -6.27 -7.46 11.20
CA THR A 193 -6.37 -6.45 12.25
C THR A 193 -4.98 -5.94 12.63
N ALA A 194 -4.91 -4.65 12.95
CA ALA A 194 -3.71 -3.90 13.32
C ALA A 194 -3.10 -4.29 14.69
N GLY A 195 -3.03 -5.59 14.99
CA GLY A 195 -2.29 -6.11 16.13
C GLY A 195 -0.78 -6.05 15.86
N PRO A 196 0.06 -5.70 16.86
CA PRO A 196 1.50 -5.69 16.68
C PRO A 196 2.00 -7.13 16.46
N LEU A 197 2.64 -7.41 15.32
CA LEU A 197 3.12 -8.76 14.97
C LEU A 197 4.16 -9.30 15.97
N SER A 198 4.70 -8.42 16.81
CA SER A 198 5.69 -8.73 17.84
C SER A 198 5.23 -9.69 18.93
N PHE A 199 3.93 -10.00 19.05
CA PHE A 199 3.43 -10.99 20.03
C PHE A 199 4.00 -12.41 19.85
N ALA A 200 4.55 -12.73 18.68
CA ALA A 200 5.18 -14.03 18.38
C ALA A 200 6.70 -13.94 18.13
N ASP A 201 7.33 -12.78 18.37
CA ASP A 201 8.76 -12.58 18.06
C ASP A 201 9.68 -13.51 18.87
N GLU A 202 9.29 -13.88 20.10
CA GLU A 202 10.07 -14.76 20.97
C GLU A 202 10.05 -16.21 20.49
N GLU A 203 8.88 -16.71 20.05
CA GLU A 203 8.74 -17.99 19.39
C GLU A 203 9.54 -18.04 18.09
N ILE A 204 9.54 -16.96 17.31
CA ILE A 204 10.31 -16.86 16.06
C ILE A 204 11.83 -16.87 16.34
N ARG A 205 12.30 -16.10 17.32
CA ARG A 205 13.72 -16.09 17.75
C ARG A 205 14.16 -17.45 18.30
N SER A 206 13.29 -18.12 19.04
CA SER A 206 13.51 -19.46 19.60
C SER A 206 13.38 -20.60 18.58
N GLY A 207 13.08 -20.31 17.30
CA GLY A 207 12.90 -21.31 16.25
C GLY A 207 11.61 -22.15 16.38
N MET A 208 10.68 -21.76 17.25
CA MET A 208 9.41 -22.43 17.51
C MET A 208 8.37 -22.11 16.43
N THR A 209 8.73 -22.35 15.15
CA THR A 209 7.95 -22.01 13.95
C THR A 209 6.49 -22.46 14.02
N LEU A 210 6.21 -23.69 14.47
CA LEU A 210 4.83 -24.20 14.57
C LEU A 210 4.01 -23.46 15.64
N THR A 211 4.64 -23.06 16.74
CA THR A 211 4.00 -22.26 17.79
C THR A 211 3.70 -20.85 17.29
N ALA A 212 4.67 -20.20 16.63
CA ALA A 212 4.47 -18.87 16.04
C ALA A 212 3.35 -18.87 14.97
N ILE A 213 3.34 -19.86 14.06
CA ILE A 213 2.24 -20.03 13.09
C ILE A 213 0.91 -20.20 13.82
N LYS A 214 0.86 -21.02 14.88
CA LYS A 214 -0.38 -21.19 15.65
C LYS A 214 -0.83 -19.87 16.28
N SER A 215 0.07 -19.10 16.92
CA SER A 215 -0.25 -17.80 17.52
C SER A 215 -0.80 -16.82 16.49
N PHE A 216 -0.22 -16.74 15.28
CA PHE A 216 -0.77 -15.91 14.20
C PHE A 216 -2.15 -16.38 13.74
N ARG A 217 -2.38 -17.69 13.60
CA ARG A 217 -3.69 -18.22 13.22
C ARG A 217 -4.76 -17.97 14.30
N ASP A 218 -4.41 -18.16 15.56
CA ASP A 218 -5.32 -18.00 16.70
C ASP A 218 -5.68 -16.52 16.95
N GLN A 219 -4.77 -15.56 16.69
CA GLN A 219 -5.02 -14.12 16.87
C GLN A 219 -5.50 -13.37 15.63
N LEU A 220 -5.03 -13.74 14.43
CA LEU A 220 -5.32 -13.04 13.16
C LEU A 220 -6.28 -13.82 12.25
N GLY A 221 -6.71 -15.04 12.63
CA GLY A 221 -7.63 -15.85 11.83
C GLY A 221 -7.04 -16.41 10.53
N CYS A 222 -5.73 -16.24 10.28
CA CYS A 222 -5.12 -16.56 9.00
C CYS A 222 -5.05 -18.08 8.69
N SER A 223 -4.76 -18.42 7.44
CA SER A 223 -4.44 -19.79 7.05
C SER A 223 -3.03 -20.20 7.50
N ILE A 224 -2.70 -21.49 7.35
CA ILE A 224 -1.36 -22.03 7.64
C ILE A 224 -0.30 -21.46 6.69
N HIS A 225 -0.65 -21.23 5.41
CA HIS A 225 0.28 -20.70 4.42
C HIS A 225 0.63 -19.23 4.73
N GLU A 226 -0.39 -18.41 4.97
CA GLU A 226 -0.19 -17.00 5.33
C GLU A 226 0.57 -16.88 6.66
N GLY A 227 0.22 -17.68 7.68
CA GLY A 227 0.96 -17.70 8.96
C GLY A 227 2.43 -18.11 8.81
N LEU A 228 2.74 -19.02 7.88
CA LEU A 228 4.12 -19.40 7.54
C LEU A 228 4.87 -18.26 6.86
N ASP A 229 4.22 -17.52 5.96
CA ASP A 229 4.84 -16.39 5.27
C ASP A 229 5.07 -15.19 6.20
N ILE A 230 4.17 -14.91 7.16
CA ILE A 230 4.44 -13.96 8.26
C ILE A 230 5.69 -14.39 9.03
N VAL A 231 5.77 -15.65 9.48
CA VAL A 231 6.92 -16.14 10.25
C VAL A 231 8.21 -16.03 9.46
N ARG A 232 8.20 -16.33 8.16
CA ARG A 232 9.37 -16.16 7.27
C ARG A 232 9.79 -14.70 7.16
N SER A 233 8.86 -13.80 6.81
CA SER A 233 9.14 -12.37 6.65
C SER A 233 9.61 -11.75 7.97
N ARG A 234 8.93 -12.05 9.08
CA ARG A 234 9.26 -11.54 10.42
C ARG A 234 10.58 -12.11 10.92
N SER A 235 10.89 -13.39 10.67
CA SER A 235 12.21 -13.96 11.01
C SER A 235 13.35 -13.28 10.22
N ALA A 236 13.14 -12.97 8.94
CA ALA A 236 14.11 -12.22 8.14
C ALA A 236 14.33 -10.81 8.70
N PHE A 237 13.25 -10.11 9.07
CA PHE A 237 13.31 -8.79 9.72
C PHE A 237 14.08 -8.83 11.05
N LEU A 238 13.72 -9.72 11.98
CA LEU A 238 14.33 -9.85 13.30
C LEU A 238 15.84 -10.20 13.24
N ARG A 239 16.27 -10.96 12.22
CA ARG A 239 17.69 -11.23 11.97
C ARG A 239 18.45 -10.00 11.49
N GLY A 240 17.78 -9.10 10.76
CA GLY A 240 18.36 -7.82 10.35
C GLY A 240 18.60 -6.88 11.53
N GLU A 241 17.64 -6.77 12.46
CA GLU A 241 17.80 -5.97 13.68
C GLU A 241 18.98 -6.45 14.55
N GLY A 242 19.16 -7.77 14.69
CA GLY A 242 20.24 -8.36 15.48
C GLY A 242 21.65 -8.20 14.89
N ALA A 243 21.79 -7.74 13.65
CA ALA A 243 23.09 -7.52 12.99
C ALA A 243 23.58 -6.05 13.06
N GLY A 244 22.79 -5.15 13.65
CA GLY A 244 23.05 -3.70 13.70
C GLY A 244 23.58 -3.17 15.03
N ASN A 245 24.11 -4.03 15.92
CA ASN A 245 24.52 -3.69 17.29
C ASN A 245 25.89 -4.29 17.65
#